data_AF-A0A7C8RK91-F1
#
_entry.id   AF-A0A7C8RK91-F1
#
_cell.length_a   1.000
_cell.length_b   1.000
_cell.length_c   1.000
_cell.angle_alpha   90.00
_cell.angle_beta   90.00
_cell.angle_gamma   90.00
#
_symmetry.space_group_name_H-M   'P 1'
#
loop_
_entity.id
_entity.type
_entity.pdbx_description
1 polymer ?
#
loop_
_entity_poly.entity_id
_entity_poly.type
_entity_poly.pdbx_seq_one_letter_code
_entity_poly.pdbx_strand_id
1 'polypeptide(L)'
;MQLRGNDKTYPAGGRDIFTSTLHWGVSRLADRFWKTTRGRQIRHTDFTKGFHTFGIEWTKDYIFTYHNGRTYSVLWVGFLQQSLWNLGQFSNNGTLHPNPWAGSGNKNAPFDQPFYLSLSVQVGATNGYFPDSRIHKPWIDASPRAAADFWGAADSWYPTWGNGEDRAMVVRNVKMWQEGKC
;
A
#
# COMPACT_ATOMS: atom_id res chain seq x y z
N MET A 1 0.82 2.34 -2.63
CA MET A 1 1.76 3.23 -1.91
C MET A 1 1.04 3.76 -0.67
N GLN A 2 1.64 3.66 0.51
CA GLN A 2 0.99 3.91 1.80
C GLN A 2 1.98 4.56 2.77
N LEU A 3 1.49 5.51 3.57
CA LEU A 3 2.23 6.14 4.67
C LEU A 3 1.32 6.27 5.88
N ARG A 4 1.92 6.26 7.08
CA ARG A 4 1.21 6.59 8.33
C ARG A 4 1.43 8.05 8.68
N GLY A 5 0.41 8.69 9.25
CA GLY A 5 0.52 10.03 9.84
C GLY A 5 1.13 10.04 11.24
N ASN A 6 1.23 8.88 11.89
CA ASN A 6 1.78 8.75 13.25
C ASN A 6 3.23 9.25 13.31
N ASP A 7 3.66 9.71 14.49
CA ASP A 7 5.04 10.14 14.71
C ASP A 7 6.06 9.05 14.35
N LYS A 8 7.28 9.46 13.99
CA LYS A 8 8.41 8.56 13.65
C LYS A 8 8.71 7.51 14.73
N THR A 9 8.36 7.79 15.98
CA THR A 9 8.52 6.86 17.11
C THR A 9 7.48 5.74 17.13
N TYR A 10 6.49 5.76 16.22
CA TYR A 10 5.48 4.72 16.14
C TYR A 10 6.10 3.37 15.75
N PRO A 11 5.99 2.31 16.59
CA PRO A 11 6.77 1.07 16.41
C PRO A 11 6.53 0.29 15.12
N ALA A 12 5.38 0.46 14.45
CA ALA A 12 5.08 -0.18 13.16
C ALA A 12 5.54 0.65 11.94
N GLY A 13 6.24 1.76 12.20
CA GLY A 13 6.73 2.72 11.22
C GLY A 13 5.82 3.94 11.13
N GLY A 14 6.41 5.13 11.35
CA GLY A 14 5.71 6.41 11.36
C GLY A 14 5.77 7.16 10.03
N ARG A 15 5.52 8.47 10.11
CA ARG A 15 5.54 9.44 9.00
C ARG A 15 6.89 9.64 8.31
N ASP A 16 7.92 8.93 8.74
CA ASP A 16 9.25 8.89 8.13
C ASP A 16 9.50 7.63 7.29
N ILE A 17 8.52 6.72 7.22
CA ILE A 17 8.58 5.49 6.43
C ILE A 17 7.49 5.47 5.35
N PHE A 18 7.93 5.34 4.11
CA PHE A 18 7.07 5.12 2.96
C PHE A 18 7.02 3.65 2.62
N THR A 19 5.83 3.09 2.40
CA THR A 19 5.67 1.68 2.00
C THR A 19 5.04 1.55 0.62
N SER A 20 5.64 0.71 -0.21
CA SER A 20 5.11 0.31 -1.50
C SER A 20 4.75 -1.17 -1.45
N THR A 21 3.51 -1.47 -1.84
CA THR A 21 2.91 -2.80 -1.75
C THR A 21 2.05 -3.03 -2.97
N LEU A 22 2.21 -4.20 -3.60
CA LEU A 22 1.23 -4.74 -4.53
C LEU A 22 0.39 -5.78 -3.81
N HIS A 23 -0.93 -5.62 -3.83
CA HIS A 23 -1.89 -6.61 -3.34
C HIS A 23 -2.37 -7.45 -4.53
N TRP A 24 -2.34 -8.77 -4.39
CA TRP A 24 -2.71 -9.71 -5.46
C TRP A 24 -2.98 -11.08 -4.87
N GLY A 25 -4.01 -11.77 -5.33
CA GLY A 25 -4.39 -13.08 -4.82
C GLY A 25 -5.81 -13.43 -5.21
N VAL A 26 -6.23 -14.65 -4.89
CA VAL A 26 -7.56 -15.16 -5.25
C VAL A 26 -8.67 -14.71 -4.29
N SER A 27 -8.30 -14.19 -3.12
CA SER A 27 -9.23 -13.65 -2.13
C SER A 27 -8.47 -12.77 -1.13
N ARG A 28 -9.20 -12.08 -0.22
CA ARG A 28 -8.58 -11.33 0.88
C ARG A 28 -7.70 -12.20 1.79
N LEU A 29 -8.11 -13.46 2.04
CA LEU A 29 -7.35 -14.41 2.86
C LEU A 29 -6.12 -14.95 2.12
N ALA A 30 -6.22 -15.03 0.79
CA ALA A 30 -5.18 -15.50 -0.09
C ALA A 30 -4.43 -14.34 -0.78
N ASP A 31 -4.48 -13.12 -0.23
CA ASP A 31 -3.62 -12.03 -0.66
C ASP A 31 -2.15 -12.49 -0.62
N ARG A 32 -1.32 -11.93 -1.52
CA ARG A 32 0.12 -12.00 -1.85
C ARG A 32 1.02 -10.95 -1.21
N PHE A 33 0.42 -9.91 -0.61
CA PHE A 33 1.07 -8.60 -0.49
C PHE A 33 2.47 -8.54 0.15
N TRP A 34 2.76 -9.38 1.16
CA TRP A 34 4.03 -9.43 1.88
C TRP A 34 5.19 -9.89 0.99
N LYS A 35 4.92 -10.68 -0.06
CA LYS A 35 5.92 -11.05 -1.08
C LYS A 35 6.33 -9.84 -1.92
N THR A 36 5.48 -8.83 -2.00
CA THR A 36 5.62 -7.63 -2.84
C THR A 36 5.47 -6.34 -2.04
N THR A 37 5.97 -6.34 -0.79
CA THR A 37 6.00 -5.17 0.10
C THR A 37 7.44 -4.75 0.37
N ARG A 38 7.72 -3.46 0.23
CA ARG A 38 8.99 -2.85 0.63
C ARG A 38 8.74 -1.48 1.25
N GLY A 39 9.49 -1.19 2.31
CA GLY A 39 9.49 0.11 2.98
C GLY A 39 10.80 0.86 2.73
N ARG A 40 10.73 2.18 2.67
CA ARG A 40 11.90 3.06 2.64
C ARG A 40 11.74 4.17 3.67
N GLN A 41 12.71 4.26 4.56
CA GLN A 41 12.80 5.32 5.56
C GLN A 41 13.59 6.50 5.01
N ILE A 42 13.15 7.72 5.31
CA ILE A 42 13.92 8.95 5.11
C ILE A 42 14.58 9.35 6.43
N ARG A 43 15.84 9.77 6.38
CA ARG A 43 16.62 10.12 7.58
C ARG A 43 16.58 11.62 7.84
N HIS A 44 16.65 12.00 9.12
CA HIS A 44 16.75 13.38 9.59
C HIS A 44 15.60 14.32 9.17
N THR A 45 14.51 13.77 8.65
CA THR A 45 13.28 14.49 8.27
C THR A 45 12.11 13.51 8.23
N ASP A 46 10.93 13.96 7.80
CA ASP A 46 9.74 13.13 7.60
C ASP A 46 8.94 13.61 6.39
N PHE A 47 7.95 12.82 5.94
CA PHE A 47 7.17 13.09 4.74
C PHE A 47 6.18 14.25 4.91
N THR A 48 6.10 14.86 6.10
CA THR A 48 5.26 16.02 6.40
C THR A 48 6.01 17.34 6.25
N LYS A 49 7.34 17.33 6.09
CA LYS A 49 8.16 18.56 5.98
C LYS A 49 8.18 19.21 4.60
N GLY A 50 7.57 18.59 3.60
CA GLY A 50 7.49 19.15 2.26
C GLY A 50 6.81 18.25 1.26
N PHE A 51 6.69 18.72 0.03
CA PHE A 51 6.13 17.93 -1.06
C PHE A 51 7.13 16.88 -1.54
N HIS A 52 6.60 15.69 -1.81
CA HIS A 52 7.34 14.55 -2.30
C HIS A 52 6.68 13.99 -3.56
N THR A 53 7.49 13.55 -4.51
CA THR A 53 7.00 12.89 -5.72
C THR A 53 7.01 11.39 -5.49
N PHE A 54 5.87 10.73 -5.61
CA PHE A 54 5.79 9.26 -5.57
C PHE A 54 5.45 8.77 -6.97
N GLY A 55 6.26 7.84 -7.47
CA GLY A 55 6.14 7.36 -8.84
C GLY A 55 5.94 5.85 -8.92
N ILE A 56 5.16 5.45 -9.91
CA ILE A 56 5.00 4.07 -10.35
C ILE A 56 5.36 4.03 -11.83
N GLU A 57 6.22 3.09 -12.20
CA GLU A 57 6.40 2.66 -13.58
C GLU A 57 5.86 1.24 -13.68
N TRP A 58 4.97 1.03 -14.64
CA TRP A 58 4.25 -0.21 -14.79
C TRP A 58 4.24 -0.60 -16.25
N THR A 59 4.82 -1.77 -16.51
CA THR A 59 4.91 -2.39 -17.83
C THR A 59 4.41 -3.83 -17.76
N LYS A 60 4.36 -4.50 -18.92
CA LYS A 60 4.12 -5.96 -18.97
C LYS A 60 5.22 -6.78 -18.28
N ASP A 61 6.42 -6.21 -18.14
CA ASP A 61 7.61 -6.92 -17.69
C ASP A 61 7.96 -6.65 -16.23
N TYR A 62 7.53 -5.50 -15.68
CA TYR A 62 7.76 -5.14 -14.28
C TYR A 62 6.80 -4.07 -13.75
N ILE A 63 6.70 -4.01 -12.42
CA ILE A 63 6.25 -2.82 -11.68
C ILE A 63 7.41 -2.31 -10.82
N PHE A 64 7.67 -1.02 -10.92
CA PHE A 64 8.69 -0.31 -10.19
C PHE A 64 8.08 0.89 -9.47
N THR A 65 8.51 1.16 -8.25
CA THR A 65 8.09 2.36 -7.51
C THR A 65 9.27 3.10 -6.91
N TYR A 66 9.14 4.42 -6.82
CA TYR A 66 10.21 5.30 -6.35
C TYR A 66 9.67 6.54 -5.63
N HIS A 67 10.56 7.27 -4.97
CA HIS A 67 10.29 8.51 -4.25
C HIS A 67 11.25 9.63 -4.70
N ASN A 68 10.79 10.84 -5.03
CA ASN A 68 11.59 11.98 -5.51
C ASN A 68 12.43 11.74 -6.80
N GLY A 69 12.50 10.52 -7.33
CA GLY A 69 13.16 10.16 -8.59
C GLY A 69 13.57 8.69 -8.62
N ARG A 70 13.88 8.15 -9.81
CA ARG A 70 14.21 6.72 -10.00
C ARG A 70 15.41 6.24 -9.17
N THR A 71 16.35 7.13 -8.85
CA THR A 71 17.51 6.84 -7.97
C THR A 71 17.10 6.42 -6.56
N TYR A 72 15.91 6.83 -6.12
CA TYR A 72 15.33 6.46 -4.83
C TYR A 72 14.29 5.35 -5.02
N SER A 73 14.72 4.22 -5.59
CA SER A 73 13.91 3.01 -5.74
C SER A 73 13.33 2.51 -4.42
N VAL A 74 12.13 1.95 -4.45
CA VAL A 74 11.45 1.40 -3.26
C VAL A 74 11.06 -0.07 -3.48
N LEU A 75 10.29 -0.35 -4.52
CA LEU A 75 9.84 -1.69 -4.85
C LEU A 75 10.13 -1.98 -6.32
N TRP A 76 10.63 -3.18 -6.59
CA TRP A 76 10.75 -3.76 -7.92
C TRP A 76 10.10 -5.14 -7.91
N VAL A 77 9.17 -5.39 -8.84
CA VAL A 77 8.54 -6.69 -9.07
C VAL A 77 8.64 -6.99 -10.56
N GLY A 78 9.42 -8.00 -10.91
CA GLY A 78 9.60 -8.43 -12.31
C GLY A 78 8.72 -9.63 -12.66
N PHE A 79 8.26 -9.67 -13.91
CA PHE A 79 7.35 -10.69 -14.45
C PHE A 79 7.99 -11.54 -15.55
N LEU A 80 9.22 -11.24 -15.98
CA LEU A 80 9.90 -11.96 -17.06
C LEU A 80 10.15 -13.44 -16.71
N GLN A 81 10.57 -13.72 -15.47
CA GLN A 81 11.01 -15.06 -15.05
C GLN A 81 9.87 -15.92 -14.49
N GLN A 82 8.87 -15.31 -13.85
CA GLN A 82 7.78 -16.03 -13.20
C GLN A 82 6.48 -15.21 -13.20
N SER A 83 5.34 -15.90 -13.26
CA SER A 83 4.03 -15.27 -13.06
C SER A 83 3.76 -14.99 -11.59
N LEU A 84 2.83 -14.06 -11.32
CA LEU A 84 2.35 -13.84 -9.95
C LEU A 84 1.71 -15.11 -9.37
N TRP A 85 0.98 -15.90 -10.18
CA TRP A 85 0.44 -17.18 -9.72
C TRP A 85 1.51 -18.09 -9.10
N ASN A 86 2.63 -18.25 -9.81
CA ASN A 86 3.74 -19.10 -9.36
C ASN A 86 4.46 -18.48 -8.15
N LEU A 87 4.70 -17.17 -8.16
CA LEU A 87 5.27 -16.45 -7.00
C LEU A 87 4.40 -16.66 -5.75
N GLY A 88 3.08 -16.76 -5.94
CA GLY A 88 2.08 -16.88 -4.89
C GLY A 88 2.03 -18.25 -4.27
N GLN A 89 2.61 -19.26 -4.94
CA GLN A 89 2.55 -20.66 -4.53
C GLN A 89 1.10 -21.09 -4.23
N PHE A 90 0.17 -20.62 -5.07
CA PHE A 90 -1.23 -21.01 -4.94
C PHE A 90 -1.38 -22.50 -5.29
N SER A 91 -2.24 -23.20 -4.54
CA SER A 91 -2.46 -24.63 -4.75
C SER A 91 -3.23 -24.85 -6.05
N ASN A 92 -2.76 -25.78 -6.85
CA ASN A 92 -3.48 -26.28 -8.03
C ASN A 92 -4.30 -27.54 -7.72
N ASN A 93 -4.38 -28.00 -6.47
CA ASN A 93 -5.00 -29.29 -6.10
C ASN A 93 -6.56 -29.30 -6.13
N GLY A 94 -7.18 -28.53 -7.03
CA GLY A 94 -8.59 -28.70 -7.41
C GLY A 94 -9.66 -28.32 -6.37
N THR A 95 -9.31 -28.09 -5.10
CA THR A 95 -10.29 -27.90 -4.00
C THR A 95 -10.46 -26.45 -3.54
N LEU A 96 -9.58 -25.52 -3.95
CA LEU A 96 -9.47 -24.18 -3.34
C LEU A 96 -9.25 -23.04 -4.36
N HIS A 97 -9.91 -23.10 -5.51
CA HIS A 97 -9.95 -22.11 -6.62
C HIS A 97 -8.98 -22.39 -7.79
N PRO A 98 -9.49 -22.54 -9.03
CA PRO A 98 -8.64 -22.59 -10.22
C PRO A 98 -7.91 -21.26 -10.42
N ASN A 99 -6.78 -21.27 -11.13
CA ASN A 99 -6.04 -20.04 -11.44
C ASN A 99 -6.91 -19.07 -12.26
N PRO A 100 -7.34 -17.93 -11.69
CA PRO A 100 -8.21 -16.99 -12.40
C PRO A 100 -7.47 -16.27 -13.52
N TRP A 101 -6.14 -16.32 -13.55
CA TRP A 101 -5.28 -15.68 -14.54
C TRP A 101 -4.81 -16.64 -15.63
N ALA A 102 -5.27 -17.90 -15.63
CA ALA A 102 -4.85 -18.91 -16.60
C ALA A 102 -5.15 -18.48 -18.06
N GLY A 103 -6.23 -17.72 -18.29
CA GLY A 103 -6.62 -17.26 -19.62
C GLY A 103 -5.92 -15.99 -20.12
N SER A 104 -5.17 -15.28 -19.28
CA SER A 104 -4.54 -14.00 -19.66
C SER A 104 -3.37 -14.17 -20.63
N GLY A 105 -2.59 -15.26 -20.48
CA GLY A 105 -1.31 -15.45 -21.18
C GLY A 105 -0.19 -14.53 -20.69
N ASN A 106 -0.48 -13.46 -19.94
CA ASN A 106 0.50 -12.55 -19.39
C ASN A 106 0.96 -12.97 -17.99
N LYS A 107 2.26 -12.86 -17.73
CA LYS A 107 2.85 -13.21 -16.41
C LYS A 107 2.55 -12.19 -15.32
N ASN A 108 2.19 -10.95 -15.71
CA ASN A 108 1.90 -9.86 -14.80
C ASN A 108 0.43 -9.78 -14.36
N ALA A 109 -0.45 -10.67 -14.84
CA ALA A 109 -1.82 -10.75 -14.36
C ALA A 109 -1.88 -10.91 -12.83
N PRO A 110 -2.71 -10.12 -12.11
CA PRO A 110 -3.85 -9.33 -12.61
C PRO A 110 -3.51 -7.88 -13.01
N PHE A 111 -2.24 -7.49 -13.06
CA PHE A 111 -1.78 -6.15 -13.46
C PHE A 111 -1.58 -6.02 -14.97
N ASP A 112 -2.41 -6.70 -15.76
CA ASP A 112 -2.40 -6.72 -17.22
C ASP A 112 -3.69 -6.14 -17.82
N GLN A 113 -4.47 -5.44 -17.00
CA GLN A 113 -5.73 -4.78 -17.34
C GLN A 113 -5.71 -3.33 -16.85
N PRO A 114 -6.67 -2.48 -17.25
CA PRO A 114 -6.78 -1.12 -16.73
C PRO A 114 -7.07 -1.08 -15.22
N PHE A 115 -6.48 -0.10 -14.52
CA PHE A 115 -6.76 0.19 -13.09
C PHE A 115 -7.16 1.65 -12.92
N TYR A 116 -7.93 1.94 -11.88
CA TYR A 116 -8.21 3.30 -11.44
C TYR A 116 -7.13 3.79 -10.49
N LEU A 117 -6.76 5.07 -10.61
CA LEU A 117 -5.99 5.76 -9.59
C LEU A 117 -6.93 6.18 -8.45
N SER A 118 -6.63 5.74 -7.23
CA SER A 118 -7.31 6.19 -6.01
C SER A 118 -6.31 6.84 -5.06
N LEU A 119 -6.64 8.03 -4.57
CA LEU A 119 -5.90 8.76 -3.55
C LEU A 119 -6.86 9.01 -2.39
N SER A 120 -6.50 8.57 -1.20
CA SER A 120 -7.39 8.61 -0.04
C SER A 120 -6.63 8.72 1.27
N VAL A 121 -7.22 9.41 2.24
CA VAL A 121 -6.87 9.26 3.66
C VAL A 121 -7.79 8.19 4.24
N GLN A 122 -7.22 7.19 4.91
CA GLN A 122 -7.96 6.09 5.52
C GLN A 122 -7.59 5.98 7.00
N VAL A 123 -8.56 5.62 7.83
CA VAL A 123 -8.43 5.50 9.29
C VAL A 123 -9.17 4.28 9.80
N GLY A 124 -8.88 3.86 11.03
CA GLY A 124 -9.62 2.75 11.67
C GLY A 124 -9.41 1.39 11.00
N ALA A 125 -8.25 1.13 10.38
CA ALA A 125 -8.01 -0.11 9.66
C ALA A 125 -8.06 -1.34 10.58
N THR A 126 -8.65 -2.44 10.09
CA THR A 126 -8.81 -3.73 10.81
C THR A 126 -8.03 -4.89 10.20
N ASN A 127 -7.00 -4.58 9.42
CA ASN A 127 -6.22 -5.55 8.64
C ASN A 127 -4.78 -5.73 9.16
N GLY A 128 -4.52 -5.38 10.43
CA GLY A 128 -3.19 -5.41 11.02
C GLY A 128 -2.28 -4.23 10.65
N TYR A 129 -2.75 -3.29 9.82
CA TYR A 129 -1.96 -2.11 9.47
C TYR A 129 -1.61 -1.26 10.69
N PHE A 130 -2.52 -1.19 11.67
CA PHE A 130 -2.25 -0.72 13.02
C PHE A 130 -2.29 -1.95 13.96
N PRO A 131 -1.16 -2.46 14.47
CA PRO A 131 -1.18 -3.69 15.25
C PRO A 131 -1.94 -3.55 16.57
N ASP A 132 -2.68 -4.58 16.98
CA ASP A 132 -3.49 -4.57 18.23
C ASP A 132 -2.64 -4.44 19.50
N SER A 133 -1.40 -4.93 19.50
CA SER A 133 -0.50 -4.88 20.66
C SER A 133 0.11 -3.50 20.92
N ARG A 134 -0.42 -2.43 20.31
CA ARG A 134 0.18 -1.09 20.36
C ARG A 134 -0.55 -0.18 21.32
N ILE A 135 0.27 0.60 22.04
CA ILE A 135 -0.19 1.59 23.01
C ILE A 135 -1.11 2.60 22.28
N HIS A 136 -2.26 2.89 22.89
CA HIS A 136 -3.24 3.89 22.45
C HIS A 136 -3.99 3.60 21.13
N LYS A 137 -4.07 2.34 20.67
CA LYS A 137 -5.05 1.97 19.64
C LYS A 137 -6.43 1.73 20.31
N PRO A 138 -7.47 2.54 20.03
CA PRO A 138 -8.74 2.44 20.75
C PRO A 138 -9.67 1.32 20.26
N TRP A 139 -9.31 0.60 19.19
CA TRP A 139 -10.10 -0.52 18.65
C TRP A 139 -9.24 -1.78 18.50
N ILE A 140 -9.91 -2.94 18.44
CA ILE A 140 -9.30 -4.25 18.16
C ILE A 140 -9.76 -4.72 16.79
N ASP A 141 -8.85 -5.24 15.97
CA ASP A 141 -9.15 -5.63 14.57
C ASP A 141 -10.28 -6.66 14.46
N ALA A 142 -10.33 -7.61 15.39
CA ALA A 142 -11.34 -8.67 15.42
C ALA A 142 -12.68 -8.24 16.07
N SER A 143 -12.79 -7.03 16.63
CA SER A 143 -14.00 -6.56 17.29
C SER A 143 -15.11 -6.26 16.26
N PRO A 144 -16.34 -6.78 16.43
CA PRO A 144 -17.46 -6.37 15.59
C PRO A 144 -17.86 -4.90 15.82
N ARG A 145 -17.33 -4.27 16.88
CA ARG A 145 -17.54 -2.86 17.22
C ARG A 145 -16.35 -1.97 16.90
N ALA A 146 -15.33 -2.47 16.20
CA ALA A 146 -14.09 -1.74 15.94
C ALA A 146 -14.29 -0.30 15.42
N ALA A 147 -15.25 -0.09 14.51
CA ALA A 147 -15.57 1.24 13.99
C ALA A 147 -16.22 2.16 15.06
N ALA A 148 -17.10 1.61 15.89
CA ALA A 148 -17.72 2.33 17.00
C ALA A 148 -16.70 2.64 18.10
N ASP A 149 -15.81 1.70 18.41
CA ASP A 149 -14.73 1.90 19.39
C ASP A 149 -13.73 2.97 18.91
N PHE A 150 -13.37 2.94 17.62
CA PHE A 150 -12.58 3.98 16.98
C PHE A 150 -13.25 5.36 17.08
N TRP A 151 -14.53 5.45 16.71
CA TRP A 151 -15.26 6.72 16.73
C TRP A 151 -15.53 7.24 18.14
N GLY A 152 -15.85 6.36 19.09
CA GLY A 152 -16.06 6.71 20.50
C GLY A 152 -14.81 7.28 21.16
N ALA A 153 -13.62 7.00 20.60
CA ALA A 153 -12.36 7.59 21.03
C ALA A 153 -11.97 8.86 20.25
N ALA A 154 -12.88 9.47 19.47
CA ALA A 154 -12.59 10.65 18.65
C ALA A 154 -11.92 11.80 19.43
N ASP A 155 -12.36 12.04 20.67
CA ASP A 155 -11.77 13.09 21.52
C ASP A 155 -10.29 12.85 21.83
N SER A 156 -9.80 11.61 21.75
CA SER A 156 -8.40 11.27 21.99
C SER A 156 -7.52 11.45 20.75
N TRP A 157 -8.02 11.13 19.55
CA TRP A 157 -7.20 11.13 18.33
C TRP A 157 -7.46 12.33 17.43
N TYR A 158 -8.68 12.86 17.37
CA TYR A 158 -9.03 13.94 16.45
C TYR A 158 -8.22 15.23 16.72
N PRO A 159 -8.01 15.66 17.98
CA PRO A 159 -7.17 16.84 18.25
C PRO A 159 -5.71 16.68 17.82
N THR A 160 -5.22 15.44 17.66
CA THR A 160 -3.82 15.17 17.31
C THR A 160 -3.49 15.43 15.84
N TRP A 161 -4.50 15.57 14.97
CA TRP A 161 -4.28 15.72 13.53
C TRP A 161 -3.91 17.15 13.11
N GLY A 162 -4.03 18.13 14.01
CA GLY A 162 -3.79 19.54 13.68
C GLY A 162 -4.96 20.19 12.94
N ASN A 163 -4.70 21.37 12.36
CA ASN A 163 -5.73 22.22 11.76
C ASN A 163 -5.50 22.40 10.25
N GLY A 164 -6.58 22.68 9.51
CA GLY A 164 -6.48 23.04 8.08
C GLY A 164 -5.73 21.99 7.24
N GLU A 165 -4.65 22.42 6.59
CA GLU A 165 -3.81 21.57 5.74
C GLU A 165 -2.97 20.54 6.52
N ASP A 166 -2.69 20.78 7.81
CA ASP A 166 -1.86 19.87 8.63
C ASP A 166 -2.46 18.47 8.76
N ARG A 167 -3.80 18.37 8.69
CA ARG A 167 -4.56 17.11 8.73
C ARG A 167 -4.94 16.57 7.35
N ALA A 168 -4.61 17.28 6.27
CA ALA A 168 -5.06 16.95 4.93
C ALA A 168 -3.98 16.19 4.14
N MET A 169 -4.42 15.34 3.20
CA MET A 169 -3.54 14.88 2.12
C MET A 169 -3.55 15.94 1.02
N VAL A 170 -2.54 16.81 1.02
CA VAL A 170 -2.41 17.88 0.02
C VAL A 170 -1.72 17.36 -1.24
N VAL A 171 -2.43 17.37 -2.37
CA VAL A 171 -1.91 16.90 -3.66
C VAL A 171 -1.68 18.09 -4.59
N ARG A 172 -0.41 18.37 -4.89
CA ARG A 172 -0.03 19.48 -5.79
C ARG A 172 -0.37 19.20 -7.26
N ASN A 173 -0.07 17.99 -7.74
CA ASN A 173 -0.41 17.56 -9.09
C ASN A 173 -0.39 16.04 -9.18
N VAL A 174 -1.05 15.53 -10.21
CA VAL A 174 -0.97 14.15 -10.67
C VAL A 174 -0.62 14.19 -12.15
N LYS A 175 0.34 13.37 -12.56
CA LYS A 175 0.73 13.23 -13.96
C LYS A 175 0.75 11.76 -14.32
N MET A 176 0.19 11.44 -15.47
CA MET A 176 0.09 10.08 -16.00
C MET A 176 0.48 10.10 -17.47
N TRP A 177 1.25 9.12 -17.88
CA TRP A 177 1.74 8.96 -19.24
C TRP A 177 1.67 7.49 -19.61
N GLN A 178 1.51 7.23 -20.90
CA GLN A 178 1.57 5.89 -21.46
C GLN A 178 2.68 5.87 -22.49
N GLU A 179 3.42 4.77 -22.55
CA GLU A 179 4.39 4.53 -23.62
C GLU A 179 3.67 4.60 -24.97
N GLY A 180 4.08 5.57 -25.80
CA GLY A 180 3.55 5.76 -27.14
C GLY A 180 4.31 4.92 -28.16
N LYS A 181 3.76 4.82 -29.38
CA LYS A 181 4.55 4.33 -30.52
C LYS A 181 5.57 5.41 -30.89
N CYS A 182 6.84 5.03 -30.98
CA CYS A 182 7.90 5.86 -31.54
C CYS A 182 7.65 6.13 -33.03
#